data_AF-A0A7S4JXF2-F1
#
_entry.id   AF-A0A7S4JXF2-F1
#
_cell.length_a   1.000
_cell.length_b   1.000
_cell.length_c   1.000
_cell.angle_alpha   90.00
_cell.angle_beta   90.00
_cell.angle_gamma   90.00
#
_symmetry.space_group_name_H-M   'P 1'
#
loop_
_entity.id
_entity.type
_entity.pdbx_description
1 polymer ?
#
loop_
_entity_poly.entity_id
_entity_poly.type
_entity_poly.pdbx_seq_one_letter_code
_entity_poly.pdbx_strand_id
1 'polypeptide(L)'
;AENFYTGGSDPAIVSNKNWNSGSYVGWVIAAGGNGRWQWNYADGSARCDYDGPGGQLNDGEWHHIVASHEFGNRAQLFFDGMLVSSQTCITGMGSIATGEFCEDRGGVSSASGIASKLERLRALALPYRLKHLSSII
;
A
#
# COMPACT_ATOMS: atom_id res chain seq x y z
N ALA A 1 -25.41 -2.58 -8.15
CA ALA A 1 -24.43 -2.90 -7.10
C ALA A 1 -23.06 -2.70 -7.71
N GLU A 2 -22.23 -1.86 -7.11
CA GLU A 2 -20.86 -1.68 -7.60
C GLU A 2 -20.08 -2.96 -7.25
N ASN A 3 -19.47 -3.56 -8.26
CA ASN A 3 -18.75 -4.81 -8.11
C ASN A 3 -17.50 -4.56 -7.26
N PHE A 4 -17.57 -4.88 -5.98
CA PHE A 4 -16.38 -4.97 -5.14
C PHE A 4 -15.50 -6.11 -5.68
N TYR A 5 -14.22 -5.82 -5.90
CA TYR A 5 -13.23 -6.73 -6.47
C TYR A 5 -13.32 -8.14 -5.85
N THR A 6 -13.64 -9.16 -6.66
CA THR A 6 -13.69 -10.59 -6.28
C THR A 6 -12.54 -11.41 -6.87
N GLY A 7 -11.55 -10.77 -7.49
CA GLY A 7 -10.38 -11.46 -8.03
C GLY A 7 -9.41 -11.83 -6.91
N GLY A 8 -8.90 -13.06 -6.90
CA GLY A 8 -7.83 -13.55 -6.00
C GLY A 8 -6.46 -12.91 -6.26
N SER A 9 -6.43 -11.65 -6.65
CA SER A 9 -5.25 -10.82 -6.81
C SER A 9 -5.27 -9.76 -5.72
N ASP A 10 -4.10 -9.43 -5.18
CA ASP A 10 -3.94 -8.38 -4.19
C ASP A 10 -3.56 -7.09 -4.93
N PRO A 11 -4.51 -6.22 -5.32
CA PRO A 11 -4.19 -5.04 -6.09
C PRO A 11 -3.25 -4.10 -5.30
N ALA A 12 -2.18 -3.65 -5.96
CA ALA A 12 -1.34 -2.60 -5.43
C ALA A 12 -2.14 -1.29 -5.34
N ILE A 13 -2.09 -0.63 -4.20
CA ILE A 13 -2.60 0.74 -3.99
C ILE A 13 -1.52 1.73 -4.39
N VAL A 14 -0.30 1.50 -3.91
CA VAL A 14 0.90 2.26 -4.25
C VAL A 14 2.11 1.34 -4.15
N SER A 15 3.01 1.39 -5.14
CA SER A 15 4.11 0.44 -5.24
C SER A 15 5.21 0.96 -6.14
N ASN A 16 6.46 0.59 -5.87
CA ASN A 16 7.56 0.66 -6.84
C ASN A 16 7.94 -0.72 -7.40
N LYS A 17 7.28 -1.77 -6.92
CA LYS A 17 7.54 -3.17 -7.23
C LYS A 17 6.64 -3.68 -8.36
N ASN A 18 7.19 -4.57 -9.19
CA ASN A 18 6.39 -5.52 -9.96
C ASN A 18 5.73 -6.53 -9.01
N TRP A 19 4.45 -6.29 -8.67
CA TRP A 19 3.74 -7.04 -7.63
C TRP A 19 3.25 -8.44 -8.07
N ASN A 20 3.71 -8.95 -9.22
CA ASN A 20 3.50 -10.35 -9.60
C ASN A 20 4.19 -11.33 -8.63
N SER A 21 5.18 -10.87 -7.86
CA SER A 21 5.81 -11.65 -6.79
C SER A 21 6.30 -10.74 -5.67
N GLY A 22 6.05 -11.15 -4.42
CA GLY A 22 6.58 -10.45 -3.25
C GLY A 22 8.08 -10.59 -3.04
N SER A 23 8.78 -11.37 -3.87
CA SER A 23 10.24 -11.48 -3.85
C SER A 23 10.91 -10.54 -4.85
N TYR A 24 10.18 -9.94 -5.80
CA TYR A 24 10.77 -8.97 -6.72
C TYR A 24 11.16 -7.69 -5.98
N VAL A 25 12.25 -7.06 -6.43
CA VAL A 25 12.78 -5.86 -5.80
C VAL A 25 11.73 -4.74 -5.72
N GLY A 26 11.73 -3.99 -4.63
CA GLY A 26 10.86 -2.84 -4.38
C GLY A 26 10.02 -2.96 -3.11
N TRP A 27 8.97 -2.17 -3.02
CA TRP A 27 7.99 -2.11 -1.94
C TRP A 27 6.57 -1.90 -2.49
N VAL A 28 5.56 -2.32 -1.73
CA VAL A 28 4.14 -2.15 -2.07
C VAL A 28 3.30 -1.95 -0.80
N ILE A 29 2.25 -1.16 -0.92
CA ILE A 29 1.05 -1.25 -0.09
C ILE A 29 -0.07 -1.77 -1.00
N ALA A 30 -0.71 -2.87 -0.62
CA ALA A 30 -1.75 -3.52 -1.42
C ALA A 30 -3.04 -3.71 -0.62
N ALA A 31 -4.18 -3.77 -1.31
CA ALA A 31 -5.38 -4.36 -0.72
C ALA A 31 -5.31 -5.86 -0.92
N GLY A 32 -5.30 -6.62 0.17
CA GLY A 32 -5.32 -8.07 0.12
C GLY A 32 -6.74 -8.62 0.00
N GLY A 33 -6.84 -9.89 -0.40
CA GLY A 33 -8.08 -10.64 -0.24
C GLY A 33 -8.63 -10.52 1.19
N ASN A 34 -9.96 -10.56 1.36
CA ASN A 34 -10.71 -10.27 2.61
C ASN A 34 -10.76 -8.79 3.06
N GLY A 35 -10.27 -7.86 2.23
CA GLY A 35 -10.30 -6.44 2.54
C GLY A 35 -9.26 -6.02 3.57
N ARG A 36 -8.25 -6.86 3.86
CA ARG A 36 -7.05 -6.42 4.59
C ARG A 36 -6.22 -5.46 3.75
N TRP A 37 -5.35 -4.71 4.41
CA TRP A 37 -4.22 -4.11 3.73
C TRP A 37 -2.97 -4.96 3.95
N GLN A 38 -2.04 -4.86 3.01
CA GLN A 38 -0.76 -5.57 3.04
C GLN A 38 0.37 -4.58 2.79
N TRP A 39 1.55 -4.90 3.32
CA TRP A 39 2.79 -4.24 2.97
C TRP A 39 3.85 -5.30 2.66
N ASN A 40 4.63 -5.08 1.61
CA ASN A 40 5.77 -5.94 1.31
C ASN A 40 6.97 -5.08 0.87
N TYR A 41 8.17 -5.50 1.25
CA TYR A 41 9.44 -4.84 0.97
C TYR A 41 10.49 -5.91 0.67
N ALA A 42 11.18 -5.82 -0.47
CA ALA A 42 12.13 -6.83 -0.91
C ALA A 42 13.26 -6.22 -1.72
N ASP A 43 14.47 -6.75 -1.57
CA ASP A 43 15.67 -6.33 -2.32
C ASP A 43 16.02 -7.30 -3.48
N GLY A 44 15.15 -8.27 -3.75
CA GLY A 44 15.37 -9.35 -4.72
C GLY A 44 16.03 -10.62 -4.13
N SER A 45 16.59 -10.55 -2.91
CA SER A 45 17.22 -11.69 -2.21
C SER A 45 16.48 -12.06 -0.93
N ALA A 46 15.99 -11.06 -0.19
CA ALA A 46 15.20 -11.20 1.02
C ALA A 46 13.94 -10.34 0.93
N ARG A 47 12.97 -10.62 1.81
CA ARG A 47 11.72 -9.84 1.90
C ARG A 47 11.20 -9.71 3.33
N CYS A 48 10.39 -8.67 3.52
CA CYS A 48 9.60 -8.38 4.70
C CYS A 48 8.14 -8.19 4.29
N ASP A 49 7.24 -8.74 5.09
CA ASP A 49 5.82 -8.82 4.80
C ASP A 49 5.01 -8.40 6.02
N TYR A 50 3.92 -7.68 5.80
CA TYR A 50 2.87 -7.47 6.78
C TYR A 50 1.52 -7.73 6.14
N ASP A 51 0.77 -8.62 6.77
CA ASP A 51 -0.61 -8.94 6.45
C ASP A 51 -1.51 -8.39 7.56
N GLY A 52 -2.27 -7.34 7.26
CA GLY A 52 -3.18 -6.74 8.20
C GLY A 52 -4.39 -7.64 8.53
N PRO A 53 -5.11 -7.34 9.62
CA PRO A 53 -6.44 -7.90 9.87
C PRO A 53 -7.37 -7.72 8.67
N GLY A 54 -8.24 -8.72 8.42
CA GLY A 54 -9.29 -8.60 7.41
C GLY A 54 -10.36 -7.57 7.79
N GLY A 55 -11.05 -7.03 6.78
CA GLY A 55 -12.12 -6.07 7.00
C GLY A 55 -11.68 -4.60 7.08
N GLN A 56 -10.38 -4.31 7.07
CA GLN A 56 -9.85 -2.96 7.34
C GLN A 56 -9.98 -1.96 6.18
N LEU A 57 -10.13 -2.40 4.93
CA LEU A 57 -10.23 -1.52 3.76
C LEU A 57 -11.60 -1.53 3.09
N ASN A 58 -12.52 -2.39 3.55
CA ASN A 58 -13.82 -2.62 2.93
C ASN A 58 -14.98 -2.44 3.92
N ASP A 59 -14.77 -1.66 4.97
CA ASP A 59 -15.80 -1.28 5.95
C ASP A 59 -16.63 -0.06 5.53
N GLY A 60 -16.22 0.64 4.46
CA GLY A 60 -16.91 1.81 3.93
C GLY A 60 -16.39 3.15 4.47
N GLU A 61 -15.31 3.14 5.27
CA GLU A 61 -14.68 4.35 5.80
C GLU A 61 -13.39 4.73 5.05
N TRP A 62 -12.95 5.97 5.26
CA TRP A 62 -11.66 6.43 4.76
C TRP A 62 -10.58 6.13 5.79
N HIS A 63 -9.51 5.46 5.37
CA HIS A 63 -8.38 5.13 6.26
C HIS A 63 -7.10 5.87 5.88
N HIS A 64 -6.27 6.09 6.90
CA HIS A 64 -4.92 6.64 6.78
C HIS A 64 -3.87 5.57 7.06
N ILE A 65 -3.10 5.21 6.04
CA ILE A 65 -2.06 4.18 6.11
C ILE A 65 -0.69 4.80 5.90
N VAL A 66 0.27 4.45 6.76
CA VAL A 66 1.66 4.91 6.65
C VAL A 66 2.62 3.74 6.79
N ALA A 67 3.57 3.64 5.87
CA ALA A 67 4.76 2.81 6.02
C ALA A 67 6.00 3.72 6.07
N SER A 68 6.77 3.63 7.15
CA SER A 68 8.02 4.37 7.34
C SER A 68 9.19 3.41 7.32
N HIS A 69 10.18 3.65 6.47
CA HIS A 69 11.40 2.85 6.39
C HIS A 69 12.58 3.65 6.90
N GLU A 70 13.20 3.19 7.98
CA GLU A 70 14.51 3.65 8.42
C GLU A 70 15.55 2.70 7.84
N PHE A 71 16.27 3.15 6.80
CA PHE A 71 17.21 2.32 6.06
C PHE A 71 18.27 1.74 6.99
N GLY A 72 18.46 0.41 6.94
CA GLY A 72 19.41 -0.30 7.80
C GLY A 72 18.96 -0.51 9.25
N ASN A 73 17.70 -0.21 9.61
CA ASN A 73 17.19 -0.38 10.97
C ASN A 73 15.81 -1.06 11.02
N ARG A 74 14.73 -0.36 10.70
CA ARG A 74 13.37 -0.92 10.84
C ARG A 74 12.33 -0.26 9.94
N ALA A 75 11.30 -1.02 9.60
CA ALA A 75 10.06 -0.53 9.02
C ALA A 75 9.02 -0.35 10.13
N GLN A 76 8.31 0.76 10.16
CA GLN A 76 7.18 1.00 11.06
C GLN A 76 5.91 1.24 10.25
N LEU A 77 4.85 0.52 10.60
CA LEU A 77 3.58 0.51 9.89
C LEU A 77 2.47 1.06 10.77
N PHE A 78 1.67 1.97 10.23
CA PHE A 78 0.58 2.63 10.94
C PHE A 78 -0.73 2.53 10.18
N PHE A 79 -1.82 2.30 10.91
CA PHE A 79 -3.20 2.31 10.43
C PHE A 79 -4.01 3.27 11.30
N ASP A 80 -4.63 4.28 10.70
CA ASP A 80 -5.37 5.35 11.37
C ASP A 80 -4.60 6.02 12.52
N GLY A 81 -3.29 6.20 12.30
CA GLY A 81 -2.37 6.84 13.25
C GLY A 81 -1.85 5.91 14.35
N MET A 82 -2.32 4.66 14.44
CA MET A 82 -1.82 3.68 15.40
C MET A 82 -0.70 2.84 14.80
N LEU A 83 0.39 2.63 15.55
CA LEU A 83 1.46 1.70 15.16
C LEU A 83 0.92 0.25 15.21
N VAL A 84 0.86 -0.42 14.06
CA VAL A 84 0.39 -1.81 13.95
C VAL A 84 1.52 -2.83 13.73
N SER A 85 2.70 -2.37 13.28
CA SER A 85 3.86 -3.25 13.14
C SER A 85 5.17 -2.47 13.20
N SER A 86 6.22 -3.12 13.70
CA SER A 86 7.60 -2.64 13.68
C SER A 86 8.52 -3.80 13.30
N GLN A 87 9.06 -3.80 12.08
CA GLN A 87 9.82 -4.90 11.51
C GLN A 87 11.29 -4.57 11.34
N THR A 88 12.17 -5.39 11.91
CA THR A 88 13.64 -5.24 11.78
C THR A 88 14.23 -6.07 10.64
N CYS A 89 13.44 -6.91 9.96
CA CYS A 89 13.92 -7.76 8.86
C CYS A 89 14.46 -6.97 7.66
N ILE A 90 14.19 -5.65 7.59
CA ILE A 90 14.78 -4.77 6.56
C ILE A 90 16.26 -4.46 6.84
N THR A 91 16.77 -4.81 8.03
CA THR A 91 18.17 -4.58 8.41
C THR A 91 19.10 -5.41 7.54
N GLY A 92 20.06 -4.76 6.89
CA GLY A 92 21.04 -5.44 6.04
C GLY A 92 20.52 -5.84 4.66
N MET A 93 19.29 -5.47 4.30
CA MET A 93 18.80 -5.62 2.93
C MET A 93 19.50 -4.66 1.97
N GLY A 94 19.63 -5.10 0.73
CA GLY A 94 20.14 -4.33 -0.39
C GLY A 94 19.18 -3.25 -0.88
N SER A 95 19.50 -2.70 -2.05
CA SER A 95 18.70 -1.66 -2.68
C SER A 95 17.30 -2.16 -3.03
N ILE A 96 16.30 -1.35 -2.73
CA ILE A 96 14.90 -1.52 -3.18
C ILE A 96 14.53 -0.56 -4.32
N ALA A 97 15.54 0.12 -4.89
CA ALA A 97 15.33 1.01 -6.00
C ALA A 97 14.99 0.20 -7.25
N THR A 98 13.82 0.46 -7.79
CA THR A 98 13.36 -0.01 -9.09
C THR A 98 13.20 1.23 -9.96
N GLY A 99 13.40 1.12 -11.27
CA GLY A 99 13.10 2.22 -12.20
C GLY A 99 11.60 2.49 -12.38
N GLU A 100 10.74 1.98 -11.50
CA GLU A 100 9.27 1.86 -11.65
C GLU A 100 8.55 2.38 -10.38
N PHE A 101 7.38 3.04 -10.49
CA PHE A 101 6.36 3.26 -9.42
C PHE A 101 4.92 3.47 -9.88
N CYS A 102 3.97 2.65 -9.52
CA CYS A 102 2.59 2.85 -9.94
C CYS A 102 1.89 3.86 -9.03
N GLU A 103 1.24 4.87 -9.63
CA GLU A 103 0.02 5.44 -9.07
C GLU A 103 -1.11 5.23 -10.11
N ASP A 104 -2.20 4.62 -9.65
CA ASP A 104 -3.51 4.42 -10.28
C ASP A 104 -3.89 3.06 -10.92
N ARG A 105 -5.20 2.84 -10.85
CA ARG A 105 -6.04 1.68 -11.17
C ARG A 105 -5.65 0.94 -12.43
N GLY A 106 -5.25 -0.31 -12.24
CA GLY A 106 -5.17 -1.28 -13.32
C GLY A 106 -3.83 -1.25 -14.04
N GLY A 107 -2.83 -1.83 -13.38
CA GLY A 107 -1.75 -2.58 -14.02
C GLY A 107 -0.92 -1.84 -15.07
N VAL A 108 0.02 -0.99 -14.63
CA VAL A 108 1.45 -0.99 -15.01
C VAL A 108 2.20 0.03 -14.13
N SER A 109 3.39 -0.31 -13.63
CA SER A 109 4.17 0.36 -12.58
C SER A 109 5.18 1.40 -13.13
N SER A 110 5.10 2.72 -12.81
CA SER A 110 6.08 3.78 -13.22
C SER A 110 6.00 5.18 -12.51
N ALA A 111 6.87 5.50 -11.53
CA ALA A 111 7.01 6.79 -10.82
C ALA A 111 8.07 6.76 -9.70
N SER A 112 8.26 7.93 -9.13
CA SER A 112 9.33 8.45 -8.29
C SER A 112 8.61 9.33 -7.27
N GLY A 113 8.95 9.51 -6.00
CA GLY A 113 10.10 9.22 -5.16
C GLY A 113 9.93 10.14 -3.94
N ILE A 114 10.36 9.73 -2.75
CA ILE A 114 10.81 10.66 -1.70
C ILE A 114 11.74 9.90 -0.75
N ALA A 115 13.03 9.99 -1.04
CA ALA A 115 14.07 9.71 -0.07
C ALA A 115 14.38 11.01 0.69
N SER A 116 14.40 10.89 2.02
CA SER A 116 14.86 11.85 3.03
C SER A 116 14.03 13.12 3.27
N LYS A 117 13.64 13.28 4.53
CA LYS A 117 12.88 14.37 5.17
C LYS A 117 11.35 14.25 5.10
N LEU A 118 10.83 13.73 6.20
CA LEU A 118 9.42 13.68 6.56
C LEU A 118 8.84 15.10 6.65
N GLU A 119 8.05 15.52 5.65
CA GLU A 119 6.93 16.46 5.85
C GLU A 119 5.76 16.07 4.94
N ARG A 120 4.78 15.39 5.55
CA ARG A 120 3.39 15.17 5.09
C ARG A 120 3.20 14.49 3.73
N LEU A 121 3.10 13.16 3.74
CA LEU A 121 2.39 12.45 2.68
C LEU A 121 0.90 12.81 2.78
N ARG A 122 0.36 13.54 1.78
CA ARG A 122 -1.09 13.65 1.56
C ARG A 122 -1.41 12.90 0.27
N ALA A 123 -1.94 11.69 0.39
CA ALA A 123 -2.60 11.04 -0.73
C ALA A 123 -4.01 11.65 -0.85
N LEU A 124 -4.24 12.45 -1.88
CA LEU A 124 -5.48 13.17 -2.12
C LEU A 124 -6.26 12.40 -3.20
N ALA A 125 -7.11 11.48 -2.78
CA ALA A 125 -8.07 10.84 -3.68
C ALA A 125 -9.34 11.71 -3.73
N LEU A 126 -9.54 12.44 -4.83
CA LEU A 126 -10.72 13.28 -5.05
C LEU A 126 -11.99 12.41 -5.12
N PRO A 127 -13.10 12.78 -4.44
CA PRO A 127 -14.36 12.08 -4.59
C PRO A 127 -15.05 12.48 -5.91
N TYR A 128 -15.39 11.50 -6.75
CA TYR A 128 -16.50 11.67 -7.68
C TYR A 128 -17.80 11.53 -6.88
N ARG A 129 -18.37 12.67 -6.46
CA ARG A 129 -19.67 12.73 -5.77
C ARG A 129 -20.78 12.86 -6.81
N LEU A 130 -21.38 11.75 -7.27
CA LEU A 130 -22.72 11.80 -7.84
C LEU A 130 -23.72 11.99 -6.70
N LYS A 131 -24.33 13.19 -6.64
CA LYS A 131 -25.46 13.45 -5.75
C LYS A 131 -26.63 12.58 -6.23
N HIS A 132 -26.95 11.52 -5.49
CA HIS A 132 -28.29 10.95 -5.53
C HIS A 132 -29.23 11.96 -4.86
N LEU A 133 -30.02 12.68 -5.66
CA LEU A 133 -31.26 13.29 -5.19
C LEU A 133 -32.30 12.18 -5.16
N SER A 134 -32.61 11.67 -3.99
CA SER A 134 -33.90 11.06 -3.72
C SER A 134 -34.88 12.17 -3.33
N SER A 135 -35.95 12.31 -4.11
CA SER A 135 -37.20 12.87 -3.62
C SER A 135 -38.32 11.96 -4.11
N ILE A 136 -38.88 11.22 -3.18
CA ILE A 136 -40.22 10.65 -3.24
C ILE A 136 -41.21 11.82 -3.16
N ILE A 137 -42.00 12.05 -4.21
CA ILE A 137 -43.49 12.03 -4.26
C ILE A 137 -43.86 11.62 -5.67
#